data_AF-A0A1D2IK54-F1
#
_entry.id   AF-A0A1D2IK54-F1
#
_cell.length_a   1.000
_cell.length_b   1.000
_cell.length_c   1.000
_cell.angle_alpha   90.00
_cell.angle_beta   90.00
_cell.angle_gamma   90.00
#
_symmetry.space_group_name_H-M   'P 1'
#
loop_
_entity.id
_entity.type
_entity.pdbx_description
1 polymer ?
#
loop_
_entity_poly.entity_id
_entity_poly.type
_entity_poly.pdbx_seq_one_letter_code
_entity_poly.pdbx_strand_id
1 'polypeptide(L)'
;MTDSGGDGRDGGARDGVRTARTGRRRVGIHRPGEVLFPGGGGAREHTGGDLVAHHRAVAPFLLPHLRTGPRAGLSRRGRARGPARRRLSAPGGGNRTPTRRPAGGRAPKEAS
;
A
#
# COMPACT_ATOMS: atom_id res chain seq x y z
N MET A 1 -2.53 -29.70 8.05
CA MET A 1 -3.49 -29.71 6.92
C MET A 1 -4.45 -28.55 7.17
N THR A 2 -4.02 -27.32 6.86
CA THR A 2 -4.90 -26.14 6.91
C THR A 2 -5.53 -25.99 5.55
N ASP A 3 -6.81 -26.34 5.49
CA ASP A 3 -7.69 -26.06 4.35
C ASP A 3 -7.84 -24.54 4.24
N SER A 4 -6.92 -23.89 3.54
CA SER A 4 -7.07 -22.52 3.08
C SER A 4 -7.98 -22.55 1.84
N GLY A 5 -9.25 -22.90 2.06
CA GLY A 5 -10.33 -22.73 1.09
C GLY A 5 -10.56 -21.24 0.88
N GLY A 6 -9.74 -20.64 0.02
CA GLY A 6 -9.97 -19.31 -0.53
C GLY A 6 -11.21 -19.38 -1.41
N ASP A 7 -12.37 -19.11 -0.83
CA ASP A 7 -13.58 -18.91 -1.62
C ASP A 7 -13.40 -17.62 -2.44
N GLY A 8 -13.48 -17.79 -3.77
CA GLY A 8 -13.31 -16.71 -4.73
C GLY A 8 -14.49 -15.76 -4.73
N ARG A 9 -14.73 -15.04 -3.62
CA ARG A 9 -15.66 -13.92 -3.59
C ARG A 9 -14.97 -12.65 -4.10
N ASP A 10 -15.28 -12.33 -5.35
CA ASP A 10 -15.36 -10.97 -5.88
C ASP A 10 -14.07 -10.14 -5.82
N GLY A 11 -13.02 -10.60 -6.54
CA GLY A 11 -11.80 -9.81 -6.76
C GLY A 11 -12.07 -8.41 -7.36
N GLY A 12 -13.22 -8.20 -8.02
CA GLY A 12 -13.62 -6.90 -8.58
C GLY A 12 -13.96 -5.83 -7.55
N ALA A 13 -14.40 -6.21 -6.34
CA ALA A 13 -14.75 -5.24 -5.29
C ALA A 13 -13.50 -4.74 -4.52
N ARG A 14 -12.44 -5.56 -4.45
CA ARG A 14 -11.22 -5.22 -3.71
C ARG A 14 -10.37 -4.18 -4.44
N ASP A 15 -10.22 -4.33 -5.75
CA ASP A 15 -9.40 -3.46 -6.60
C ASP A 15 -10.20 -2.42 -7.42
N GLY A 16 -11.54 -2.46 -7.36
CA GLY A 16 -12.43 -1.54 -8.07
C GLY A 16 -12.55 -0.14 -7.44
N VAL A 17 -13.36 0.72 -8.06
CA VAL A 17 -13.71 2.04 -7.50
C VAL A 17 -15.09 1.95 -6.84
N ARG A 18 -15.14 2.17 -5.52
CA ARG A 18 -16.40 2.23 -4.77
C ARG A 18 -16.82 3.68 -4.56
N THR A 19 -18.02 4.05 -4.97
CA THR A 19 -18.52 5.42 -4.80
C THR A 19 -19.18 5.61 -3.44
N ALA A 20 -18.75 6.61 -2.67
CA ALA A 20 -19.38 7.04 -1.43
C ALA A 20 -20.02 8.43 -1.55
N ARG A 21 -21.11 8.65 -0.80
CA ARG A 21 -21.74 9.97 -0.66
C ARG A 21 -21.21 10.67 0.59
N THR A 22 -20.68 11.87 0.42
CA THR A 22 -20.19 12.72 1.50
C THR A 22 -20.88 14.08 1.40
N GLY A 23 -21.95 14.23 2.19
CA GLY A 23 -22.89 15.34 2.03
C GLY A 23 -23.42 15.42 0.59
N ARG A 24 -23.18 16.55 -0.07
CA ARG A 24 -23.64 16.79 -1.46
C ARG A 24 -22.76 16.14 -2.53
N ARG A 25 -21.57 15.63 -2.19
CA ARG A 25 -20.59 15.12 -3.16
C ARG A 25 -20.63 13.59 -3.27
N ARG A 26 -20.31 13.09 -4.47
CA ARG A 26 -19.92 11.69 -4.72
C ARG A 26 -18.40 11.64 -4.77
N VAL A 27 -17.81 10.70 -4.04
CA VAL A 27 -16.36 10.50 -3.97
C VAL A 27 -16.07 9.05 -4.32
N GLY A 28 -15.18 8.84 -5.30
CA GLY A 28 -14.67 7.50 -5.62
C GLY A 28 -13.59 7.08 -4.62
N ILE A 29 -13.73 5.88 -4.07
CA ILE A 29 -12.75 5.21 -3.23
C ILE A 29 -12.08 4.17 -4.11
N HIS A 30 -10.83 4.42 -4.46
CA HIS A 30 -10.03 3.44 -5.20
C HIS A 30 -9.54 2.35 -4.28
N ARG A 31 -9.54 1.11 -4.76
CA ARG A 31 -9.04 -0.07 -4.04
C ARG A 31 -9.59 -0.16 -2.61
N PRO A 32 -10.93 -0.15 -2.44
CA PRO A 32 -11.52 -0.09 -1.12
C PRO A 32 -11.21 -1.35 -0.29
N GLY A 33 -10.81 -2.46 -0.91
CA GLY A 33 -10.37 -3.67 -0.21
C GLY A 33 -8.87 -3.69 0.14
N GLU A 34 -8.11 -2.66 -0.23
CA GLU A 34 -6.69 -2.56 0.14
C GLU A 34 -6.55 -2.44 1.65
N VAL A 35 -5.79 -3.38 2.24
CA VAL A 35 -5.46 -3.39 3.66
C VAL A 35 -4.48 -2.25 3.93
N LEU A 36 -4.93 -1.26 4.71
CA LEU A 36 -4.09 -0.14 5.14
C LEU A 36 -3.44 -0.43 6.49
N PHE A 37 -4.14 -1.13 7.36
CA PHE A 37 -3.62 -1.55 8.65
C PHE A 37 -3.75 -3.07 8.76
N PRO A 38 -2.62 -3.80 8.75
CA PRO A 38 -2.64 -5.23 8.92
C PRO A 38 -3.10 -5.58 10.33
N GLY A 39 -3.82 -6.70 10.44
CA GLY A 39 -4.20 -7.27 11.72
C GLY A 39 -3.00 -7.93 12.39
N GLY A 40 -3.07 -8.07 13.71
CA GLY A 40 -2.02 -8.68 14.52
C GLY A 40 -2.40 -8.74 15.99
N GLY A 41 -1.92 -9.74 16.73
CA GLY A 41 -2.18 -9.87 18.17
C GLY A 41 -3.68 -9.91 18.54
N GLY A 42 -4.52 -10.50 17.68
CA GLY A 42 -5.98 -10.52 17.86
C GLY A 42 -6.73 -9.29 17.36
N ALA A 43 -6.04 -8.25 16.90
CA ALA A 43 -6.65 -7.09 16.26
C ALA A 43 -7.06 -7.38 14.82
N ARG A 44 -8.19 -6.80 14.40
CA ARG A 44 -8.76 -6.96 13.05
C ARG A 44 -7.95 -6.21 12.01
N GLU A 45 -7.85 -6.78 10.82
CA GLU A 45 -7.39 -6.08 9.61
C GLU A 45 -8.35 -4.95 9.21
N HIS A 46 -7.80 -3.80 8.81
CA HIS A 46 -8.59 -2.66 8.35
C HIS A 46 -8.24 -2.26 6.92
N THR A 47 -9.29 -2.18 6.10
CA THR A 47 -9.19 -1.77 4.71
C THR A 47 -9.43 -0.27 4.53
N GLY A 48 -9.09 0.26 3.36
CA GLY A 48 -9.43 1.64 2.98
C GLY A 48 -10.95 1.90 3.03
N GLY A 49 -11.76 0.89 2.71
CA GLY A 49 -13.21 0.94 2.84
C GLY A 49 -13.67 1.09 4.30
N ASP A 50 -13.04 0.37 5.23
CA ASP A 50 -13.34 0.46 6.67
C ASP A 50 -12.96 1.83 7.22
N LEU A 51 -11.83 2.39 6.79
CA LEU A 51 -11.40 3.72 7.21
C LEU A 51 -12.37 4.82 6.77
N VAL A 52 -12.90 4.73 5.54
CA VAL A 52 -13.91 5.68 5.06
C VAL A 52 -15.22 5.52 5.83
N ALA A 53 -15.62 4.29 6.14
CA ALA A 53 -16.80 4.04 6.97
C ALA A 53 -16.64 4.63 8.39
N HIS A 54 -15.47 4.44 9.00
CA HIS A 54 -15.13 5.03 10.29
C HIS A 54 -15.20 6.55 10.25
N HIS A 55 -14.50 7.19 9.31
CA HIS A 55 -14.52 8.65 9.18
C HIS A 55 -15.93 9.21 8.94
N ARG A 56 -16.78 8.51 8.19
CA ARG A 56 -18.17 8.93 8.00
C ARG A 56 -18.96 8.91 9.31
N ALA A 57 -18.73 7.93 10.17
CA ALA A 57 -19.39 7.83 11.47
C ALA A 57 -18.91 8.92 12.46
N VAL A 58 -17.60 9.21 12.48
CA VAL A 58 -17.04 10.20 13.43
C VAL A 58 -17.10 11.64 12.93
N ALA A 59 -17.29 11.87 11.62
CA ALA A 59 -17.28 13.21 11.04
C ALA A 59 -18.24 14.21 11.72
N PRO A 60 -19.49 13.88 12.07
CA PRO A 60 -20.39 14.84 12.73
C PRO A 60 -19.83 15.42 14.03
N PHE A 61 -19.03 14.65 14.77
CA PHE A 61 -18.42 15.05 16.03
C PHE A 61 -17.09 15.81 15.84
N LEU A 62 -16.34 15.47 14.79
CA LEU A 62 -15.08 16.13 14.47
C LEU A 62 -15.27 17.45 13.71
N LEU A 63 -16.27 17.54 12.85
CA LEU A 63 -16.46 18.69 11.95
C LEU A 63 -16.62 20.04 12.66
N PRO A 64 -17.33 20.18 13.80
CA PRO A 64 -17.42 21.43 14.53
C PRO A 64 -16.04 21.95 14.97
N HIS A 65 -15.22 21.07 15.54
CA HIS A 65 -13.87 21.40 16.02
C HIS A 65 -12.89 21.68 14.87
N LEU A 66 -13.03 20.94 13.78
CA LEU A 66 -12.18 21.14 12.61
C LEU A 66 -12.60 22.35 11.75
N ARG A 67 -13.76 22.98 12.01
CA ARG A 67 -14.23 24.16 11.29
C ARG A 67 -13.58 25.46 11.79
N THR A 68 -13.08 25.48 13.01
CA THR A 68 -12.68 26.71 13.71
C THR A 68 -11.16 26.93 13.82
N GLY A 69 -10.33 26.03 13.27
CA GLY A 69 -8.87 26.12 13.35
C GLY A 69 -8.15 26.07 11.99
N PRO A 70 -6.95 26.68 11.84
CA PRO A 70 -6.15 26.57 10.64
C PRO A 70 -5.68 25.12 10.47
N ARG A 71 -6.21 24.44 9.47
CA ARG A 71 -5.70 23.11 9.07
C ARG A 71 -4.46 23.33 8.24
N ALA A 72 -3.33 22.77 8.67
CA ALA A 72 -2.09 22.82 7.91
C ALA A 72 -2.36 22.39 6.46
N GLY A 73 -1.97 23.24 5.52
CA GLY A 73 -2.20 23.09 4.09
C GLY A 73 -1.55 21.83 3.54
N LEU A 74 -2.26 20.71 3.62
CA LEU A 74 -1.96 19.52 2.83
C LEU A 74 -2.20 19.89 1.37
N SER A 75 -1.09 20.08 0.68
CA SER A 75 -0.98 20.51 -0.71
C SER A 75 -2.07 19.90 -1.59
N ARG A 76 -3.03 20.73 -2.01
CA ARG A 76 -4.00 20.38 -3.05
C ARG A 76 -3.27 20.48 -4.39
N ARG A 77 -2.55 19.42 -4.76
CA ARG A 77 -1.77 19.33 -6.01
C ARG A 77 -0.72 20.43 -6.14
N GLY A 78 0.37 20.30 -5.39
CA GLY A 78 1.62 20.96 -5.74
C GLY A 78 2.14 20.38 -7.06
N ARG A 79 2.08 21.16 -8.15
CA ARG A 79 3.11 21.02 -9.18
C ARG A 79 4.40 21.50 -8.52
N ALA A 80 5.18 20.56 -7.99
CA ALA A 80 6.57 20.85 -7.68
C ALA A 80 7.22 21.33 -8.98
N ARG A 81 7.73 22.57 -8.98
CA ARG A 81 8.75 22.99 -9.95
C ARG A 81 9.83 21.89 -9.91
N GLY A 82 10.09 21.28 -11.06
CA GLY A 82 10.80 20.00 -11.17
C GLY A 82 12.21 20.02 -10.56
N PRO A 83 12.79 18.83 -10.30
CA PRO A 83 14.09 18.74 -9.65
C PRO A 83 15.20 19.22 -10.60
N ALA A 84 15.97 20.22 -10.17
CA ALA A 84 17.33 20.41 -10.66
C ALA A 84 18.14 19.18 -10.21
N ARG A 85 18.37 18.23 -11.14
CA ARG A 85 19.11 17.00 -10.86
C ARG A 85 20.60 17.32 -10.71
N ARG A 86 21.08 17.51 -9.47
CA ARG A 86 22.52 17.42 -9.19
C ARG A 86 22.90 15.93 -9.21
N ARG A 87 23.70 15.52 -10.20
CA ARG A 87 24.20 14.14 -10.33
C ARG A 87 25.04 13.80 -9.09
N LEU A 88 24.53 12.93 -8.23
CA LEU A 88 25.32 12.24 -7.21
C LEU A 88 25.63 10.85 -7.74
N SER A 89 26.90 10.47 -7.81
CA SER A 89 27.30 9.11 -8.22
C SER A 89 26.79 8.10 -7.20
N ALA A 90 26.13 7.04 -7.68
CA ALA A 90 25.50 6.02 -6.85
C ALA A 90 26.55 4.99 -6.35
N PRO A 91 26.58 4.64 -5.05
CA PRO A 91 27.19 3.38 -4.64
C PRO A 91 26.29 2.22 -5.10
N GLY A 92 26.89 1.29 -5.83
CA GLY A 92 26.21 0.09 -6.33
C GLY A 92 25.73 -0.80 -5.19
N GLY A 93 24.45 -1.16 -5.23
CA GLY A 93 23.82 -2.08 -4.28
C GLY A 93 22.61 -2.75 -4.90
N GLY A 94 22.86 -3.72 -5.79
CA GLY A 94 21.83 -4.61 -6.33
C GLY A 94 21.91 -5.96 -5.63
N ASN A 95 20.82 -6.36 -4.99
CA ASN A 95 20.62 -7.62 -4.28
C ASN A 95 20.55 -8.82 -5.24
N ARG A 96 21.70 -9.39 -5.62
CA ARG A 96 21.73 -10.72 -6.26
C ARG A 96 21.64 -11.79 -5.19
N THR A 97 20.51 -12.47 -5.12
CA THR A 97 20.33 -13.73 -4.40
C THR A 97 21.27 -14.80 -4.99
N PRO A 98 22.16 -15.43 -4.21
CA PRO A 98 22.94 -16.56 -4.70
C PRO A 98 22.08 -17.83 -4.68
N THR A 99 21.62 -18.29 -5.84
CA THR A 99 21.10 -19.65 -5.98
C THR A 99 22.26 -20.63 -5.90
N ARG A 100 22.41 -21.27 -4.75
CA ARG A 100 23.27 -22.43 -4.53
C ARG A 100 22.63 -23.65 -5.20
N ARG A 101 23.35 -24.32 -6.10
CA ARG A 101 23.06 -25.69 -6.54
C ARG A 101 24.37 -26.51 -6.48
N PRO A 102 24.33 -27.78 -6.04
CA PRO A 102 25.44 -28.39 -5.32
C PRO A 102 26.43 -29.16 -6.19
N ALA A 103 27.52 -29.51 -5.51
CA ALA A 103 28.70 -30.28 -5.91
C ALA A 103 28.45 -31.48 -6.84
N GLY A 104 29.39 -31.65 -7.77
CA GLY A 104 29.63 -32.88 -8.52
C GLY A 104 30.99 -32.77 -9.20
N GLY A 105 32.04 -33.32 -8.56
CA GLY A 105 33.40 -33.30 -9.10
C GLY A 105 33.64 -34.31 -10.20
N ARG A 106 34.69 -34.08 -11.01
CA ARG A 106 35.66 -35.11 -11.42
C ARG A 106 36.89 -34.50 -12.11
N ALA A 107 38.00 -34.53 -11.36
CA ALA A 107 39.38 -34.90 -11.71
C ALA A 107 40.14 -34.28 -12.92
N PRO A 108 41.49 -34.28 -12.85
CA PRO A 108 42.39 -33.48 -13.69
C PRO A 108 42.85 -34.23 -14.94
N LYS A 109 43.45 -33.49 -15.89
CA LYS A 109 44.42 -34.09 -16.81
C LYS A 109 45.64 -33.20 -16.93
N GLU A 110 46.72 -33.65 -16.30
CA GLU A 110 48.07 -33.37 -16.76
C GLU A 110 48.20 -33.81 -18.23
N ALA A 111 48.84 -33.00 -19.06
CA ALA A 111 49.89 -33.46 -19.97
C ALA A 111 50.31 -32.33 -20.93
N SER A 112 51.61 -32.04 -20.84
CA SER A 112 52.51 -31.56 -21.90
C SER A 112 52.67 -30.06 -22.12
#